data_AF-A0A814T6A5-F1
#
_entry.id   AF-A0A814T6A5-F1
#
_cell.length_a   1.000
_cell.length_b   1.000
_cell.length_c   1.000
_cell.angle_alpha   90.00
_cell.angle_beta   90.00
_cell.angle_gamma   90.00
#
_symmetry.space_group_name_H-M   'P 1'
#
loop_
_entity.id
_entity.type
_entity.pdbx_description
1 polymer ?
#
loop_
_entity_poly.entity_id
_entity_poly.type
_entity_poly.pdbx_seq_one_letter_code
_entity_poly.pdbx_strand_id
1 'polypeptide(L)'
;MADQNRNEDQNDEGDSSTAGASTTLKSFSKNSKSKPAAAAAAATAATDVLDGNSTRAENINQKLTDKSMRNLMKQMTLAEQAAASNNVYAPKYDEKAASRQEWKFWQTQPVPTIGTKIDTSNIGPIESNKSIDELRQEPYKLPDGFSWDDIDIHVDEQLQELYTFLSENYIEDDGNDFRLEYSMPFLRWALCVPGWLQKFHVGVRVTKSGKLVGFISAVPIRMRVYDKELSMVDINFLCVHKKLRLKRLSPVLIKEITRRGHLEGFFQAVYTAAPFLPGIASKCRYWHRLLNVKKSLAVKFSFLGRNVTVQQMLKLHRLPESDFDVFNALDIMDNKEFLEKLKFGEGDGNIQYYIYNWKCPLIPAEKVALVLQ
;
A
#
# COMPACT_ATOMS: atom_id res chain seq x y z
N MET A 1 -33.31 49.45 8.42
CA MET A 1 -33.52 50.90 8.52
C MET A 1 -32.18 51.52 8.89
N ALA A 2 -31.65 52.35 7.98
CA ALA A 2 -30.58 53.34 8.12
C ALA A 2 -29.20 52.81 8.54
N ASP A 3 -28.21 52.71 7.64
CA ASP A 3 -27.45 53.80 6.98
C ASP A 3 -26.88 54.83 7.95
N GLN A 4 -25.54 54.92 8.00
CA GLN A 4 -24.85 56.17 7.69
C GLN A 4 -23.36 55.98 7.35
N ASN A 5 -23.04 56.49 6.17
CA ASN A 5 -21.76 56.65 5.49
C ASN A 5 -20.76 57.58 6.20
N ARG A 6 -19.47 57.42 5.84
CA ARG A 6 -18.56 58.42 5.22
C ARG A 6 -17.26 57.69 4.84
N ASN A 7 -16.94 57.45 3.55
CA ASN A 7 -16.33 58.35 2.55
C ASN A 7 -15.12 59.13 3.09
N GLU A 8 -13.98 59.29 2.42
CA GLU A 8 -13.46 58.98 1.07
C GLU A 8 -11.95 59.32 1.17
N ASP A 9 -11.09 58.67 0.38
CA ASP A 9 -10.21 59.41 -0.53
C ASP A 9 -9.44 58.46 -1.47
N GLN A 10 -9.59 58.77 -2.75
CA GLN A 10 -9.01 58.19 -3.94
C GLN A 10 -7.67 58.85 -4.29
N ASN A 11 -6.86 58.16 -5.08
CA ASN A 11 -6.23 58.61 -6.34
C ASN A 11 -5.12 57.59 -6.70
N ASP A 12 -5.32 56.77 -7.73
CA ASP A 12 -5.17 57.01 -9.19
C ASP A 12 -3.77 56.59 -9.66
N GLU A 13 -3.68 55.51 -10.44
CA GLU A 13 -3.47 55.47 -11.91
C GLU A 13 -1.98 55.26 -12.24
N GLY A 14 -1.57 54.41 -13.17
CA GLY A 14 -2.27 53.59 -14.14
C GLY A 14 -1.27 52.90 -15.09
N ASP A 15 -1.82 52.03 -15.94
CA ASP A 15 -1.36 51.54 -17.26
C ASP A 15 0.05 50.90 -17.43
N SER A 16 0.33 49.94 -18.31
CA SER A 16 -0.39 49.35 -19.45
C SER A 16 0.36 48.09 -19.94
N SER A 17 -0.35 47.19 -20.67
CA SER A 17 0.13 46.41 -21.85
C SER A 17 1.24 45.32 -21.64
N THR A 18 1.32 44.15 -22.30
CA THR A 18 0.66 43.50 -23.46
C THR A 18 1.26 42.07 -23.63
N ALA A 19 0.57 41.22 -24.39
CA ALA A 19 1.04 40.01 -25.11
C ALA A 19 1.41 38.76 -24.26
N GLY A 20 0.97 37.53 -24.53
CA GLY A 20 0.52 36.93 -25.79
C GLY A 20 1.67 36.20 -26.49
N ALA A 21 1.98 34.95 -26.11
CA ALA A 21 2.65 33.97 -26.98
C ALA A 21 2.64 32.55 -26.38
N SER A 22 1.87 31.68 -27.04
CA SER A 22 2.04 30.23 -27.04
C SER A 22 3.18 29.88 -27.99
N THR A 23 4.14 29.07 -27.54
CA THR A 23 5.02 28.34 -28.47
C THR A 23 5.51 27.02 -27.90
N THR A 24 4.96 25.95 -28.46
CA THR A 24 5.52 24.61 -28.55
C THR A 24 6.91 24.63 -29.19
N LEU A 25 7.87 23.83 -28.71
CA LEU A 25 8.58 22.77 -29.49
C LEU A 25 9.97 22.36 -28.95
N LYS A 26 10.17 21.04 -29.06
CA LYS A 26 11.38 20.29 -29.49
C LYS A 26 12.50 20.00 -28.49
N SER A 27 12.44 18.75 -28.03
CA SER A 27 13.51 17.75 -28.02
C SER A 27 14.81 18.11 -28.76
N PHE A 28 15.92 18.05 -28.03
CA PHE A 28 17.24 17.77 -28.61
C PHE A 28 17.98 16.76 -27.74
N SER A 29 18.25 15.59 -28.33
CA SER A 29 19.28 14.67 -27.87
C SER A 29 20.63 15.15 -28.42
N LYS A 30 21.70 15.03 -27.63
CA LYS A 30 23.01 14.58 -28.15
C LYS A 30 23.94 14.12 -27.02
N ASN A 31 24.51 12.94 -27.26
CA ASN A 31 25.62 12.30 -26.57
C ASN A 31 26.86 13.20 -26.45
N SER A 32 27.59 13.06 -25.34
CA SER A 32 29.05 13.02 -25.36
C SER A 32 29.60 12.16 -24.22
N LYS A 33 30.40 11.15 -24.60
CA LYS A 33 31.17 10.27 -23.73
C LYS A 33 32.41 10.99 -23.22
N SER A 34 32.78 10.78 -21.96
CA SER A 34 34.18 10.77 -21.51
C SER A 34 34.35 9.94 -20.24
N LYS A 35 35.22 8.94 -20.32
CA LYS A 35 35.90 8.24 -19.20
C LYS A 35 37.18 9.03 -18.85
N PRO A 36 37.74 8.94 -17.63
CA PRO A 36 38.73 7.88 -17.34
C PRO A 36 38.72 7.32 -15.91
N ALA A 37 39.75 6.49 -15.65
CA ALA A 37 39.89 5.37 -14.72
C ALA A 37 40.34 5.68 -13.27
N ALA A 38 40.00 4.71 -12.39
CA ALA A 38 40.81 3.96 -11.40
C ALA A 38 41.71 4.64 -10.34
N ALA A 39 41.51 4.21 -9.08
CA ALA A 39 42.46 3.76 -8.02
C ALA A 39 41.84 4.09 -6.63
N ALA A 40 41.44 3.12 -5.78
CA ALA A 40 42.26 2.32 -4.84
C ALA A 40 43.00 3.21 -3.80
N ALA A 41 43.05 3.00 -2.48
CA ALA A 41 42.69 1.90 -1.56
C ALA A 41 42.85 2.38 -0.08
N ALA A 42 42.67 1.43 0.86
CA ALA A 42 43.03 1.39 2.30
C ALA A 42 41.90 1.84 3.26
N ALA A 43 41.55 1.13 4.34
CA ALA A 43 42.09 -0.04 5.06
C ALA A 43 40.86 -0.81 5.66
N THR A 44 40.90 -2.08 6.05
CA THR A 44 41.68 -2.67 7.14
C THR A 44 41.56 -4.20 7.10
N ALA A 45 42.61 -4.86 7.57
CA ALA A 45 42.86 -6.30 7.55
C ALA A 45 42.05 -7.11 8.58
N ALA A 46 41.80 -8.36 8.17
CA ALA A 46 41.90 -9.62 8.92
C ALA A 46 41.08 -9.82 10.21
N THR A 47 40.04 -10.65 10.09
CA THR A 47 39.86 -11.86 10.92
C THR A 47 39.13 -12.91 10.08
N ASP A 48 39.86 -13.88 9.55
CA ASP A 48 39.32 -15.15 9.07
C ASP A 48 39.44 -16.18 10.21
N VAL A 49 38.34 -16.89 10.49
CA VAL A 49 38.21 -18.36 10.59
C VAL A 49 36.93 -18.68 11.37
N LEU A 50 36.11 -19.58 10.78
CA LEU A 50 34.84 -20.20 11.21
C LEU A 50 33.53 -19.60 10.64
N ASP A 51 33.18 -19.99 9.40
CA ASP A 51 31.93 -20.70 9.05
C ASP A 51 31.70 -20.77 7.53
N GLY A 52 32.43 -21.66 6.86
CA GLY A 52 32.38 -21.85 5.40
C GLY A 52 31.30 -22.81 4.88
N ASN A 53 30.40 -23.32 5.73
CA ASN A 53 29.40 -24.32 5.31
C ASN A 53 27.95 -23.81 5.26
N SER A 54 27.62 -22.68 5.85
CA SER A 54 26.25 -22.11 5.83
C SER A 54 25.92 -21.51 4.45
N THR A 55 26.80 -20.65 3.92
CA THR A 55 26.51 -19.84 2.72
C THR A 55 26.40 -20.65 1.42
N ARG A 56 27.09 -21.79 1.31
CA ARG A 56 27.03 -22.64 0.11
C ARG A 56 25.75 -23.47 0.04
N ALA A 57 25.28 -23.97 1.19
CA ALA A 57 24.02 -24.70 1.28
C ALA A 57 22.84 -23.77 1.01
N GLU A 58 22.83 -22.57 1.60
CA GLU A 58 21.84 -21.52 1.34
C GLU A 58 21.82 -21.11 -0.14
N ASN A 59 22.99 -20.82 -0.74
CA ASN A 59 23.07 -20.45 -2.16
C ASN A 59 22.64 -21.57 -3.12
N ILE A 60 22.90 -22.84 -2.79
CA ILE A 60 22.46 -23.99 -3.59
C ILE A 60 20.95 -24.20 -3.43
N ASN A 61 20.42 -24.08 -2.22
CA ASN A 61 19.00 -24.21 -1.94
C ASN A 61 18.20 -23.06 -2.59
N GLN A 62 18.75 -21.84 -2.57
CA GLN A 62 18.19 -20.66 -3.24
C GLN A 62 18.21 -20.82 -4.77
N LYS A 63 19.28 -21.39 -5.36
CA LYS A 63 19.33 -21.69 -6.81
C LYS A 63 18.37 -22.79 -7.24
N LEU A 64 18.20 -23.84 -6.42
CA LEU A 64 17.27 -24.95 -6.67
C LEU A 64 15.81 -24.48 -6.56
N THR A 65 15.48 -23.70 -5.53
CA THR A 65 14.15 -23.08 -5.37
C THR A 65 13.84 -22.11 -6.51
N ASP A 66 14.81 -21.34 -7.00
CA ASP A 66 14.62 -20.45 -8.16
C ASP A 66 14.39 -21.20 -9.48
N LYS A 67 14.95 -22.41 -9.63
CA LYS A 67 14.68 -23.28 -10.79
C LYS A 67 13.29 -23.91 -10.70
N SER A 68 12.89 -24.38 -9.51
CA SER A 68 11.55 -24.91 -9.24
C SER A 68 10.46 -23.87 -9.50
N MET A 69 10.64 -22.66 -8.96
CA MET A 69 9.76 -21.51 -9.18
C MET A 69 9.64 -21.12 -10.65
N ARG A 70 10.75 -21.11 -11.39
CA ARG A 70 10.74 -20.84 -12.85
C ARG A 70 9.93 -21.87 -13.62
N ASN A 71 10.04 -23.15 -13.27
CA ASN A 71 9.29 -24.21 -13.94
C ASN A 71 7.80 -24.11 -13.64
N LEU A 72 7.43 -23.82 -12.39
CA LEU A 72 6.04 -23.63 -11.97
C LEU A 72 5.41 -22.40 -12.64
N MET A 73 6.15 -21.30 -12.74
CA MET A 73 5.72 -20.12 -13.50
C MET A 73 5.50 -20.42 -14.96
N LYS A 74 6.39 -21.17 -15.60
CA LYS A 74 6.19 -21.58 -17.00
C LYS A 74 4.87 -22.35 -17.16
N GLN A 75 4.53 -23.25 -16.24
CA GLN A 75 3.26 -23.98 -16.25
C GLN A 75 2.05 -23.03 -16.07
N MET A 76 2.10 -22.09 -15.12
CA MET A 76 1.03 -21.12 -14.92
C MET A 76 0.86 -20.16 -16.11
N THR A 77 1.95 -19.79 -16.77
CA THR A 77 1.92 -18.91 -17.95
C THR A 77 1.28 -19.58 -19.15
N LEU A 78 1.51 -20.88 -19.34
CA LEU A 78 0.86 -21.68 -20.37
C LEU A 78 -0.65 -21.82 -20.11
N ALA A 79 -1.07 -21.98 -18.85
CA ALA A 79 -2.49 -22.01 -18.47
C ALA A 79 -3.19 -20.64 -18.66
N GLU A 80 -2.46 -19.53 -18.48
CA GLU A 80 -2.99 -18.17 -18.66
C GLU A 80 -3.08 -17.71 -20.12
N GLN A 81 -2.18 -18.20 -20.98
CA GLN A 81 -2.23 -17.91 -22.42
C GLN A 81 -3.53 -18.43 -23.07
N ALA A 82 -4.20 -19.40 -22.43
CA ALA A 82 -5.53 -19.87 -22.83
C ALA A 82 -6.69 -18.97 -22.33
N ALA A 83 -6.43 -17.99 -21.45
CA ALA A 83 -7.45 -17.17 -20.78
C ALA A 83 -7.23 -15.65 -20.91
N ALA A 84 -6.44 -15.22 -21.91
CA ALA A 84 -5.97 -13.85 -22.03
C ALA A 84 -7.06 -12.85 -22.50
N SER A 85 -7.58 -12.06 -21.56
CA SER A 85 -7.82 -10.62 -21.80
C SER A 85 -7.67 -9.81 -20.51
N ASN A 86 -6.74 -8.84 -20.54
CA ASN A 86 -6.56 -7.69 -19.64
C ASN A 86 -6.06 -7.92 -18.20
N ASN A 87 -4.79 -8.30 -18.05
CA ASN A 87 -4.03 -8.19 -16.79
C ASN A 87 -3.43 -6.78 -16.64
N VAL A 88 -4.24 -5.80 -16.22
CA VAL A 88 -3.79 -4.41 -15.99
C VAL A 88 -3.72 -4.14 -14.48
N TYR A 89 -2.60 -3.58 -14.01
CA TYR A 89 -2.47 -3.09 -12.63
C TYR A 89 -3.51 -2.00 -12.36
N ALA A 90 -4.10 -2.00 -11.16
CA ALA A 90 -5.03 -0.97 -10.74
C ALA A 90 -4.35 0.43 -10.78
N PRO A 91 -4.99 1.46 -11.37
CA PRO A 91 -4.42 2.80 -11.40
C PRO A 91 -4.27 3.36 -9.98
N LYS A 92 -3.05 3.76 -9.62
CA LYS A 92 -2.71 4.30 -8.30
C LYS A 92 -3.21 5.73 -8.08
N TYR A 93 -3.32 6.55 -9.12
CA TYR A 93 -3.55 8.00 -8.98
C TYR A 93 -4.70 8.58 -9.79
N ASP A 94 -5.40 7.78 -10.60
CA ASP A 94 -6.47 8.27 -11.48
C ASP A 94 -7.76 7.47 -11.31
N GLU A 95 -8.68 8.04 -10.55
CA GLU A 95 -10.04 7.50 -10.38
C GLU A 95 -10.82 7.43 -11.70
N LYS A 96 -10.62 8.37 -12.63
CA LYS A 96 -11.28 8.34 -13.94
C LYS A 96 -10.72 7.23 -14.83
N ALA A 97 -9.44 6.89 -14.69
CA ALA A 97 -8.90 5.69 -15.29
C ALA A 97 -9.52 4.43 -14.65
N ALA A 98 -9.61 4.40 -13.31
CA ALA A 98 -10.21 3.28 -12.58
C ALA A 98 -11.67 3.02 -12.98
N SER A 99 -12.46 4.08 -13.21
CA SER A 99 -13.87 3.98 -13.60
C SER A 99 -14.08 3.44 -15.01
N ARG A 100 -13.07 3.52 -15.89
CA ARG A 100 -13.10 2.99 -17.26
C ARG A 100 -12.60 1.55 -17.34
N GLN A 101 -12.00 1.04 -16.27
CA GLN A 101 -11.44 -0.31 -16.22
C GLN A 101 -12.51 -1.37 -15.94
N GLU A 102 -12.37 -2.52 -16.59
CA GLU A 102 -13.18 -3.71 -16.29
C GLU A 102 -12.59 -4.48 -15.09
N TRP A 103 -13.33 -4.55 -14.00
CA TRP A 103 -12.88 -5.14 -12.74
C TRP A 103 -13.40 -6.58 -12.54
N LYS A 104 -12.94 -7.52 -13.36
CA LYS A 104 -13.46 -8.91 -13.39
C LYS A 104 -13.56 -9.60 -12.03
N PHE A 105 -12.59 -9.40 -11.14
CA PHE A 105 -12.65 -9.94 -9.78
C PHE A 105 -13.66 -9.18 -8.91
N TRP A 106 -13.48 -7.86 -8.78
CA TRP A 106 -14.29 -7.03 -7.87
C TRP A 106 -15.76 -6.94 -8.25
N GLN A 107 -16.11 -7.08 -9.54
CA GLN A 107 -17.50 -7.18 -10.00
C GLN A 107 -18.24 -8.42 -9.45
N THR A 108 -17.50 -9.44 -8.99
CA THR A 108 -18.08 -10.64 -8.35
C THR A 108 -18.12 -10.55 -6.83
N GLN A 109 -17.61 -9.45 -6.25
CA GLN A 109 -17.53 -9.26 -4.81
C GLN A 109 -18.66 -8.34 -4.33
N PRO A 110 -19.14 -8.49 -3.08
CA PRO A 110 -20.15 -7.64 -2.49
C PRO A 110 -19.52 -6.28 -2.11
N VAL A 111 -19.19 -5.47 -3.11
CA VAL A 111 -18.68 -4.10 -2.95
C VAL A 111 -19.44 -3.16 -3.87
N PRO A 112 -19.64 -1.88 -3.49
CA PRO A 112 -20.27 -0.92 -4.39
C PRO A 112 -19.47 -0.75 -5.69
N THR A 113 -20.18 -0.62 -6.82
CA THR A 113 -19.53 -0.26 -8.09
C THR A 113 -19.03 1.19 -8.05
N ILE A 114 -17.98 1.48 -8.83
CA ILE A 114 -17.42 2.84 -8.91
C ILE A 114 -18.50 3.81 -9.41
N GLY A 115 -18.66 4.93 -8.71
CA GLY A 115 -19.63 5.98 -9.07
C GLY A 115 -21.05 5.77 -8.53
N THR A 116 -21.34 4.65 -7.85
CA THR A 116 -22.64 4.44 -7.21
C THR A 116 -22.84 5.45 -6.08
N LYS A 117 -23.90 6.25 -6.17
CA LYS A 117 -24.33 7.14 -5.07
C LYS A 117 -25.17 6.35 -4.10
N ILE A 118 -24.73 6.31 -2.84
CA ILE A 118 -25.44 5.64 -1.74
C ILE A 118 -25.99 6.73 -0.83
N ASP A 119 -27.28 6.65 -0.52
CA ASP A 119 -27.94 7.54 0.43
C ASP A 119 -27.68 7.07 1.87
N THR A 120 -27.60 8.03 2.79
CA THR A 120 -27.60 7.80 4.25
C THR A 120 -28.74 6.92 4.75
N SER A 121 -29.90 6.92 4.08
CA SER A 121 -31.05 6.06 4.41
C SER A 121 -30.87 4.59 4.02
N ASN A 122 -29.83 4.26 3.24
CA ASN A 122 -29.59 2.92 2.69
C ASN A 122 -28.19 2.40 3.06
N ILE A 123 -27.76 2.67 4.30
CA ILE A 123 -26.53 2.13 4.88
C ILE A 123 -26.79 0.70 5.37
N GLY A 124 -25.90 -0.23 5.01
CA GLY A 124 -26.04 -1.61 5.46
C GLY A 124 -25.20 -2.62 4.68
N PRO A 125 -25.40 -3.92 4.93
CA PRO A 125 -24.73 -4.96 4.18
C PRO A 125 -25.24 -5.03 2.73
N ILE A 126 -24.39 -5.54 1.83
CA ILE A 126 -24.74 -5.73 0.41
C ILE A 126 -25.37 -7.11 0.21
N GLU A 127 -24.75 -8.14 0.79
CA GLU A 127 -25.28 -9.49 0.91
C GLU A 127 -25.65 -9.78 2.36
N SER A 128 -26.74 -10.53 2.55
CA SER A 128 -27.13 -11.01 3.89
C SER A 128 -26.15 -12.07 4.39
N ASN A 129 -25.99 -12.13 5.71
CA ASN A 129 -25.16 -13.15 6.35
C ASN A 129 -25.72 -14.54 6.03
N LYS A 130 -24.83 -15.46 5.68
CA LYS A 130 -25.16 -16.86 5.35
C LYS A 130 -24.99 -17.72 6.60
N SER A 131 -25.78 -18.79 6.71
CA SER A 131 -25.60 -19.76 7.80
C SER A 131 -24.34 -20.59 7.58
N ILE A 132 -23.81 -21.21 8.63
CA ILE A 132 -22.57 -22.01 8.51
C ILE A 132 -22.69 -23.15 7.50
N ASP A 133 -23.89 -23.72 7.34
CA ASP A 133 -24.18 -24.81 6.42
C ASP A 133 -24.19 -24.37 4.95
N GLU A 134 -24.46 -23.09 4.70
CA GLU A 134 -24.42 -22.49 3.36
C GLU A 134 -22.99 -22.08 2.94
N LEU A 135 -22.05 -22.06 3.90
CA LEU A 135 -20.67 -21.66 3.67
C LEU A 135 -19.81 -22.84 3.19
N ARG A 136 -18.83 -22.49 2.36
CA ARG A 136 -17.82 -23.44 1.89
C ARG A 136 -16.89 -23.86 3.04
N GLN A 137 -16.98 -25.13 3.42
CA GLN A 137 -16.15 -25.71 4.49
C GLN A 137 -14.70 -25.97 4.03
N GLU A 138 -14.52 -26.41 2.79
CA GLU A 138 -13.20 -26.74 2.25
C GLU A 138 -12.44 -25.52 1.73
N PRO A 139 -11.10 -25.44 1.89
CA PRO A 139 -10.30 -24.38 1.31
C PRO A 139 -10.50 -24.21 -0.20
N TYR A 140 -10.27 -23.00 -0.71
CA TYR A 140 -10.24 -22.78 -2.15
C TYR A 140 -9.09 -23.57 -2.79
N LYS A 141 -9.32 -24.09 -4.01
CA LYS A 141 -8.28 -24.84 -4.73
C LYS A 141 -7.17 -23.88 -5.18
N LEU A 142 -5.94 -24.23 -4.85
CA LEU A 142 -4.74 -23.62 -5.42
C LEU A 142 -4.32 -24.38 -6.69
N PRO A 143 -3.58 -23.74 -7.61
CA PRO A 143 -2.94 -24.45 -8.71
C PRO A 143 -1.98 -25.54 -8.20
N ASP A 144 -1.77 -26.58 -9.00
CA ASP A 144 -0.85 -27.66 -8.65
C ASP A 144 0.54 -27.14 -8.31
N GLY A 145 1.14 -27.68 -7.25
CA GLY A 145 2.46 -27.25 -6.77
C GLY A 145 2.45 -26.10 -5.76
N PHE A 146 1.26 -25.63 -5.37
CA PHE A 146 1.08 -24.72 -4.23
C PHE A 146 0.23 -25.38 -3.14
N SER A 147 0.46 -24.97 -1.89
CA SER A 147 -0.33 -25.38 -0.72
C SER A 147 -0.62 -24.18 0.18
N TRP A 148 -1.76 -24.22 0.86
CA TRP A 148 -2.07 -23.30 1.96
C TRP A 148 -1.16 -23.58 3.14
N ASP A 149 -0.85 -22.54 3.90
CA ASP A 149 -0.15 -22.64 5.18
C ASP A 149 -0.68 -21.58 6.15
N ASP A 150 -0.75 -21.94 7.43
CA ASP A 150 -1.23 -21.06 8.48
C ASP A 150 -0.02 -20.60 9.30
N ILE A 151 0.50 -19.42 8.96
CA ILE A 151 1.79 -18.92 9.46
C ILE A 151 1.69 -18.67 10.96
N ASP A 152 2.54 -19.34 11.74
CA ASP A 152 2.63 -19.13 13.18
C ASP A 152 3.73 -18.12 13.52
N ILE A 153 3.33 -16.89 13.84
CA ILE A 153 4.26 -15.80 14.17
C ILE A 153 4.89 -15.91 15.58
N HIS A 154 4.47 -16.89 16.38
CA HIS A 154 5.15 -17.24 17.63
C HIS A 154 6.35 -18.17 17.39
N VAL A 155 6.44 -18.79 16.21
CA VAL A 155 7.63 -19.51 15.77
C VAL A 155 8.59 -18.51 15.11
N ASP A 156 9.74 -18.26 15.75
CA ASP A 156 10.74 -17.27 15.29
C ASP A 156 11.16 -17.47 13.83
N GLU A 157 11.32 -18.73 13.40
CA GLU A 157 11.71 -19.10 12.04
C GLU A 157 10.64 -18.69 11.01
N GLN A 158 9.36 -18.91 11.31
CA GLN A 158 8.25 -18.54 10.44
C GLN A 158 8.04 -17.01 10.40
N LEU A 159 8.23 -16.34 11.54
CA LEU A 159 8.19 -14.87 11.57
C LEU A 159 9.36 -14.26 10.79
N GLN A 160 10.56 -14.84 10.89
CA GLN A 160 11.73 -14.40 10.13
C GLN A 160 11.50 -14.61 8.63
N GLU A 161 10.90 -15.73 8.25
CA GLU A 161 10.50 -15.98 6.86
C GLU A 161 9.47 -14.94 6.38
N LEU A 162 8.43 -14.67 7.16
CA LEU A 162 7.40 -13.68 6.83
C LEU A 162 7.98 -12.27 6.69
N TYR A 163 8.82 -11.86 7.65
CA TYR A 163 9.57 -10.60 7.58
C TYR A 163 10.36 -10.52 6.26
N THR A 164 11.16 -11.54 5.96
CA THR A 164 11.99 -11.56 4.76
C THR A 164 11.13 -11.50 3.50
N PHE A 165 10.03 -12.25 3.46
CA PHE A 165 9.09 -12.25 2.34
C PHE A 165 8.47 -10.87 2.09
N LEU A 166 7.99 -10.20 3.15
CA LEU A 166 7.41 -8.85 3.04
C LEU A 166 8.47 -7.82 2.66
N SER A 167 9.62 -7.82 3.32
CA SER A 167 10.74 -6.91 3.03
C SER A 167 11.26 -7.04 1.60
N GLU A 168 11.08 -8.18 0.92
CA GLU A 168 11.48 -8.36 -0.48
C GLU A 168 10.37 -8.06 -1.50
N ASN A 169 9.10 -8.26 -1.12
CA ASN A 169 7.99 -8.36 -2.08
C ASN A 169 6.80 -7.41 -1.79
N TYR A 170 6.77 -6.71 -0.66
CA TYR A 170 5.65 -5.86 -0.29
C TYR A 170 5.71 -4.48 -0.99
N ILE A 171 4.94 -3.51 -0.48
CA ILE A 171 4.67 -2.23 -1.13
C ILE A 171 5.96 -1.45 -1.43
N GLU A 172 6.05 -1.00 -2.68
CA GLU A 172 7.10 -0.15 -3.22
C GLU A 172 6.47 1.14 -3.74
N ASP A 173 7.21 2.24 -3.65
CA ASP A 173 6.89 3.48 -4.36
C ASP A 173 7.06 3.28 -5.88
N ASP A 174 6.59 4.23 -6.70
CA ASP A 174 6.64 4.06 -8.16
C ASP A 174 8.05 4.14 -8.74
N GLY A 175 8.98 4.79 -8.03
CA GLY A 175 10.40 4.79 -8.38
C GLY A 175 11.10 3.47 -8.06
N ASN A 176 10.52 2.64 -7.19
CA ASN A 176 11.19 1.56 -6.46
C ASN A 176 12.41 2.04 -5.67
N ASP A 177 12.40 3.31 -5.25
CA ASP A 177 13.43 3.92 -4.40
C ASP A 177 13.20 3.56 -2.92
N PHE A 178 11.96 3.26 -2.54
CA PHE A 178 11.53 2.95 -1.18
C PHE A 178 10.63 1.71 -1.14
N ARG A 179 10.81 0.91 -0.10
CA ARG A 179 9.94 -0.22 0.23
C ARG A 179 9.63 -0.21 1.71
N LEU A 180 8.40 -0.59 2.06
CA LEU A 180 8.04 -0.77 3.46
C LEU A 180 8.78 -1.98 4.04
N GLU A 181 9.47 -1.74 5.14
CA GLU A 181 10.18 -2.76 5.91
C GLU A 181 9.62 -2.77 7.34
N TYR A 182 8.66 -3.66 7.58
CA TYR A 182 8.07 -3.83 8.90
C TYR A 182 8.95 -4.75 9.74
N SER A 183 9.36 -4.29 10.92
CA SER A 183 10.20 -5.11 11.81
C SER A 183 9.43 -6.32 12.37
N MET A 184 10.15 -7.39 12.73
CA MET A 184 9.52 -8.57 13.37
C MET A 184 8.71 -8.24 14.63
N PRO A 185 9.18 -7.37 15.56
CA PRO A 185 8.36 -6.94 16.70
C PRO A 185 7.08 -6.22 16.26
N PHE A 186 7.15 -5.40 15.20
CA PHE A 186 5.97 -4.72 14.67
C PHE A 186 4.96 -5.72 14.08
N LEU A 187 5.43 -6.68 13.28
CA LEU A 187 4.58 -7.73 12.71
C LEU A 187 3.86 -8.52 13.80
N ARG A 188 4.56 -8.90 14.88
CA ARG A 188 3.91 -9.55 16.04
C ARG A 188 2.83 -8.69 16.65
N TRP A 189 3.13 -7.42 16.91
CA TRP A 189 2.18 -6.49 17.51
C TRP A 189 0.93 -6.30 16.62
N ALA A 190 1.13 -6.09 15.32
CA ALA A 190 0.05 -5.84 14.37
C ALA A 190 -0.83 -7.08 14.12
N LEU A 191 -0.24 -8.29 14.14
CA LEU A 191 -0.93 -9.54 13.82
C LEU A 191 -1.54 -10.25 15.04
N CYS A 192 -1.14 -9.90 16.27
CA CYS A 192 -1.61 -10.50 17.53
C CYS A 192 -2.40 -9.51 18.41
N VAL A 193 -3.28 -8.70 17.83
CA VAL A 193 -4.21 -7.88 18.61
C VAL A 193 -5.20 -8.77 19.40
N PRO A 194 -5.84 -8.28 20.49
CA PRO A 194 -6.78 -9.10 21.25
C PRO A 194 -7.89 -9.74 20.38
N GLY A 195 -8.05 -11.06 20.50
CA GLY A 195 -9.00 -11.84 19.69
C GLY A 195 -8.46 -12.35 18.36
N TRP A 196 -7.19 -12.10 18.03
CA TRP A 196 -6.55 -12.64 16.82
C TRP A 196 -6.71 -14.16 16.71
N LEU A 197 -6.68 -14.65 15.48
CA LEU A 197 -6.77 -16.07 15.17
C LEU A 197 -5.62 -16.44 14.23
N GLN A 198 -4.82 -17.45 14.57
CA GLN A 198 -3.73 -17.92 13.70
C GLN A 198 -4.21 -18.32 12.30
N LYS A 199 -5.42 -18.88 12.21
CA LYS A 199 -6.07 -19.20 10.92
C LYS A 199 -6.29 -17.97 10.02
N PHE A 200 -6.13 -16.75 10.52
CA PHE A 200 -6.19 -15.55 9.70
C PHE A 200 -4.83 -15.10 9.17
N HIS A 201 -3.73 -15.77 9.50
CA HIS A 201 -2.40 -15.53 8.93
C HIS A 201 -2.17 -16.47 7.75
N VAL A 202 -2.81 -16.17 6.62
CA VAL A 202 -2.94 -17.11 5.49
C VAL A 202 -1.74 -16.97 4.55
N GLY A 203 -0.89 -18.00 4.55
CA GLY A 203 0.24 -18.18 3.66
C GLY A 203 -0.07 -19.08 2.45
N VAL A 204 0.67 -18.87 1.36
CA VAL A 204 0.75 -19.80 0.24
C VAL A 204 2.20 -20.21 0.05
N ARG A 205 2.46 -21.51 0.06
CA ARG A 205 3.79 -22.09 -0.14
C ARG A 205 3.88 -22.84 -1.45
N VAL A 206 5.09 -22.94 -1.99
CA VAL A 206 5.40 -23.87 -3.08
C VAL A 206 5.66 -25.25 -2.48
N THR A 207 4.83 -26.23 -2.82
CA THR A 207 4.83 -27.57 -2.20
C THR A 207 6.19 -28.26 -2.24
N LYS A 208 6.94 -28.11 -3.34
CA LYS A 208 8.25 -28.77 -3.52
C LYS A 208 9.37 -28.17 -2.66
N SER A 209 9.29 -26.88 -2.37
CA SER A 209 10.39 -26.14 -1.74
C SER A 209 10.06 -25.60 -0.36
N GLY A 210 8.80 -25.63 0.07
CA GLY A 210 8.34 -24.97 1.28
C GLY A 210 8.32 -23.44 1.20
N LYS A 211 9.02 -22.81 0.26
CA LYS A 211 9.12 -21.35 0.13
C LYS A 211 7.75 -20.64 0.14
N LEU A 212 7.61 -19.64 1.03
CA LEU A 212 6.49 -18.71 1.07
C LEU A 212 6.45 -17.81 -0.17
N VAL A 213 5.27 -17.70 -0.79
CA VAL A 213 5.07 -16.94 -2.04
C VAL A 213 3.82 -16.07 -2.07
N GLY A 214 2.97 -16.17 -1.05
CA GLY A 214 1.81 -15.32 -0.87
C GLY A 214 1.45 -15.23 0.61
N PHE A 215 0.93 -14.08 1.03
CA PHE A 215 0.47 -13.86 2.40
C PHE A 215 -0.72 -12.88 2.38
N ILE A 216 -1.67 -13.08 3.28
CA ILE A 216 -2.71 -12.11 3.63
C ILE A 216 -3.07 -12.33 5.10
N SER A 217 -3.36 -11.25 5.82
CA SER A 217 -3.73 -11.32 7.23
C SER A 217 -5.09 -10.70 7.48
N ALA A 218 -5.73 -11.14 8.57
CA ALA A 218 -6.90 -10.49 9.13
C ALA A 218 -6.80 -10.45 10.65
N VAL A 219 -7.30 -9.37 11.26
CA VAL A 219 -7.46 -9.26 12.72
C VAL A 219 -8.85 -8.75 13.06
N PRO A 220 -9.47 -9.19 14.17
CA PRO A 220 -10.81 -8.72 14.51
C PRO A 220 -10.80 -7.24 14.93
N ILE A 221 -11.84 -6.53 14.55
CA ILE A 221 -12.05 -5.13 14.93
C ILE A 221 -13.53 -4.86 15.14
N ARG A 222 -13.83 -4.09 16.18
CA ARG A 222 -15.15 -3.48 16.37
C ARG A 222 -15.09 -2.04 15.90
N MET A 223 -15.88 -1.71 14.89
CA MET A 223 -15.89 -0.38 14.28
C MET A 223 -17.31 0.15 14.19
N ARG A 224 -17.45 1.47 14.38
CA ARG A 224 -18.69 2.19 14.10
C ARG A 224 -18.62 2.80 12.71
N VAL A 225 -19.61 2.52 11.88
CA VAL A 225 -19.80 3.11 10.55
C VAL A 225 -21.15 3.83 10.58
N TYR A 226 -21.10 5.17 10.60
CA TYR A 226 -22.28 6.01 10.88
C TYR A 226 -22.95 5.64 12.21
N ASP A 227 -24.22 5.21 12.19
CA ASP A 227 -25.00 4.80 13.36
C ASP A 227 -24.92 3.28 13.63
N LYS A 228 -24.17 2.52 12.83
CA LYS A 228 -24.07 1.06 12.94
C LYS A 228 -22.76 0.65 13.58
N GLU A 229 -22.85 -0.18 14.61
CA GLU A 229 -21.70 -0.88 15.17
C GLU A 229 -21.53 -2.24 14.51
N LEU A 230 -20.31 -2.53 14.07
CA LEU A 230 -19.98 -3.70 13.29
C LEU A 230 -18.82 -4.45 13.94
N SER A 231 -18.97 -5.77 14.04
CA SER A 231 -17.87 -6.69 14.32
C SER A 231 -17.37 -7.22 12.99
N MET A 232 -16.14 -6.87 12.61
CA MET A 232 -15.56 -7.18 11.32
C MET A 232 -14.09 -7.57 11.47
N VAL A 233 -13.42 -7.80 10.34
CA VAL A 233 -11.97 -7.97 10.31
C VAL A 233 -11.27 -6.83 9.59
N ASP A 234 -10.13 -6.41 10.12
CA ASP A 234 -9.18 -5.54 9.41
C ASP A 234 -8.24 -6.42 8.60
N ILE A 235 -8.20 -6.21 7.28
CA ILE A 235 -7.35 -6.95 6.34
C ILE A 235 -6.10 -6.15 6.05
N ASN A 236 -4.94 -6.76 6.31
CA ASN A 236 -3.64 -6.14 6.02
C ASN A 236 -2.64 -7.16 5.44
N PHE A 237 -1.48 -6.66 5.00
CA PHE A 237 -0.32 -7.44 4.53
C PHE A 237 -0.59 -8.37 3.34
N LEU A 238 -1.58 -8.07 2.49
CA LEU A 238 -1.77 -8.79 1.22
C LEU A 238 -0.53 -8.63 0.32
N CYS A 239 0.24 -9.71 0.19
CA CYS A 239 1.48 -9.74 -0.56
C CYS A 239 1.54 -10.97 -1.46
N VAL A 240 2.04 -10.79 -2.68
CA VAL A 240 2.34 -11.88 -3.61
C VAL A 240 3.77 -11.68 -4.11
N HIS A 241 4.53 -12.78 -4.09
CA HIS A 241 5.90 -12.81 -4.58
C HIS A 241 5.98 -12.17 -5.97
N LYS A 242 6.97 -11.28 -6.20
CA LYS A 242 7.09 -10.48 -7.43
C LYS A 242 6.94 -11.27 -8.72
N LYS A 243 7.60 -12.43 -8.78
CA LYS A 243 7.58 -13.33 -9.94
C LYS A 243 6.21 -14.01 -10.20
N LEU A 244 5.29 -14.03 -9.23
CA LEU A 244 3.92 -14.55 -9.35
C LEU A 244 2.87 -13.44 -9.47
N ARG A 245 3.27 -12.17 -9.53
CA ARG A 245 2.34 -11.07 -9.81
C ARG A 245 1.72 -11.27 -11.20
N LEU A 246 0.47 -10.82 -11.37
CA LEU A 246 -0.38 -11.07 -12.54
C LEU A 246 -0.85 -12.52 -12.71
N LYS A 247 -0.47 -13.44 -11.80
CA LYS A 247 -0.88 -14.85 -11.85
C LYS A 247 -2.19 -15.19 -11.13
N ARG A 248 -3.03 -14.17 -10.91
CA ARG A 248 -4.32 -14.26 -10.19
C ARG A 248 -4.26 -14.91 -8.80
N LEU A 249 -3.10 -14.90 -8.14
CA LEU A 249 -2.97 -15.44 -6.79
C LEU A 249 -3.67 -14.55 -5.74
N SER A 250 -3.63 -13.22 -5.88
CA SER A 250 -4.28 -12.30 -4.94
C SER A 250 -5.80 -12.53 -4.83
N PRO A 251 -6.58 -12.66 -5.93
CA PRO A 251 -7.98 -13.08 -5.85
C PRO A 251 -8.24 -14.36 -5.06
N VAL A 252 -7.34 -15.36 -5.16
CA VAL A 252 -7.51 -16.64 -4.47
C VAL A 252 -7.22 -16.49 -2.97
N LEU A 253 -6.18 -15.72 -2.61
CA LEU A 253 -5.90 -15.32 -1.22
C LEU A 253 -7.09 -14.57 -0.60
N ILE A 254 -7.65 -13.59 -1.31
CA ILE A 254 -8.81 -12.81 -0.83
C ILE A 254 -10.02 -13.72 -0.60
N LYS A 255 -10.31 -14.64 -1.53
CA LYS A 255 -11.40 -15.62 -1.38
C LYS A 255 -11.21 -16.54 -0.18
N GLU A 256 -9.98 -17.00 0.06
CA GLU A 256 -9.68 -17.88 1.18
C GLU A 256 -9.79 -17.15 2.53
N ILE A 257 -9.21 -15.95 2.68
CA ILE A 257 -9.37 -15.19 3.93
C ILE A 257 -10.84 -14.81 4.18
N THR A 258 -11.61 -14.51 3.12
CA THR A 258 -13.05 -14.25 3.22
C THR A 258 -13.81 -15.48 3.72
N ARG A 259 -13.50 -16.67 3.18
CA ARG A 259 -14.09 -17.94 3.62
C ARG A 259 -13.81 -18.20 5.09
N ARG A 260 -12.56 -18.02 5.53
CA ARG A 260 -12.16 -18.17 6.93
C ARG A 260 -12.88 -17.16 7.81
N GLY A 261 -12.98 -15.90 7.40
CA GLY A 261 -13.74 -14.87 8.09
C GLY A 261 -15.21 -15.25 8.28
N HIS A 262 -15.88 -15.69 7.20
CA HIS A 262 -17.28 -16.13 7.26
C HIS A 262 -17.51 -17.30 8.22
N LEU A 263 -16.60 -18.29 8.25
CA LEU A 263 -16.69 -19.43 9.17
C LEU A 263 -16.58 -19.01 10.65
N GLU A 264 -15.86 -17.92 10.93
CA GLU A 264 -15.79 -17.32 12.27
C GLU A 264 -16.90 -16.30 12.54
N GLY A 265 -17.84 -16.12 11.60
CA GLY A 265 -18.97 -15.21 11.74
C GLY A 265 -18.68 -13.75 11.35
N PHE A 266 -17.53 -13.44 10.75
CA PHE A 266 -17.22 -12.12 10.22
C PHE A 266 -17.63 -12.01 8.75
N PHE A 267 -18.67 -11.21 8.47
CA PHE A 267 -19.19 -11.00 7.12
C PHE A 267 -18.83 -9.66 6.50
N GLN A 268 -18.16 -8.79 7.25
CA GLN A 268 -17.64 -7.51 6.81
C GLN A 268 -16.14 -7.47 7.06
N ALA A 269 -15.45 -6.62 6.32
CA ALA A 269 -14.04 -6.33 6.54
C ALA A 269 -13.74 -4.87 6.22
N VAL A 270 -12.73 -4.30 6.86
CA VAL A 270 -12.15 -3.00 6.50
C VAL A 270 -10.74 -3.21 5.98
N TYR A 271 -10.35 -2.41 4.99
CA TYR A 271 -9.00 -2.43 4.46
C TYR A 271 -8.65 -1.10 3.79
N THR A 272 -7.36 -0.84 3.67
CA THR A 272 -6.84 0.31 2.91
C THR A 272 -6.02 -0.12 1.72
N ALA A 273 -6.07 0.65 0.64
CA ALA A 273 -5.18 0.45 -0.50
C ALA A 273 -4.88 1.78 -1.20
N ALA A 274 -3.68 1.93 -1.74
CA ALA A 274 -3.34 3.07 -2.59
C ALA A 274 -4.09 3.08 -3.94
N PRO A 275 -4.23 1.94 -4.65
CA PRO A 275 -4.98 1.91 -5.90
C PRO A 275 -6.47 2.21 -5.73
N PHE A 276 -7.07 2.82 -6.75
CA PHE A 276 -8.50 3.04 -6.84
C PHE A 276 -9.21 1.76 -7.27
N LEU A 277 -9.91 1.13 -6.32
CA LEU A 277 -10.72 -0.08 -6.51
C LEU A 277 -12.21 0.26 -6.41
N PRO A 278 -13.12 -0.60 -6.86
CA PRO A 278 -14.55 -0.46 -6.54
C PRO A 278 -14.81 -0.45 -5.03
N GLY A 279 -15.78 0.37 -4.59
CA GLY A 279 -16.25 0.37 -3.20
C GLY A 279 -15.54 1.31 -2.23
N ILE A 280 -14.92 2.39 -2.72
CA ILE A 280 -14.24 3.38 -1.85
C ILE A 280 -15.23 3.96 -0.84
N ALA A 281 -14.92 3.78 0.45
CA ALA A 281 -15.65 4.37 1.56
C ALA A 281 -15.11 5.75 1.94
N SER A 282 -13.79 5.96 1.85
CA SER A 282 -13.18 7.28 2.06
C SER A 282 -11.89 7.45 1.26
N LYS A 283 -11.57 8.69 0.89
CA LYS A 283 -10.36 9.07 0.17
C LYS A 283 -9.49 9.93 1.06
N CYS A 284 -8.28 9.48 1.33
CA CYS A 284 -7.33 10.18 2.19
C CYS A 284 -6.00 10.36 1.47
N ARG A 285 -5.19 11.30 1.94
CA ARG A 285 -3.91 11.65 1.36
C ARG A 285 -2.82 11.65 2.41
N TYR A 286 -1.64 11.16 2.03
CA TYR A 286 -0.45 11.25 2.86
C TYR A 286 0.10 12.68 2.91
N TRP A 287 0.63 13.01 4.07
CA TRP A 287 1.36 14.23 4.35
C TRP A 287 2.66 13.87 5.05
N HIS A 288 3.72 14.62 4.73
CA HIS A 288 5.07 14.34 5.18
C HIS A 288 5.66 15.56 5.88
N ARG A 289 6.15 15.37 7.10
CA ARG A 289 6.94 16.35 7.83
C ARG A 289 8.39 15.89 7.86
N LEU A 290 9.25 16.60 7.13
CA LEU A 290 10.69 16.31 7.13
C LEU A 290 11.28 16.69 8.50
N LEU A 291 11.92 15.72 9.14
CA LEU A 291 12.67 15.88 10.38
C LEU A 291 14.17 15.96 10.07
N ASN A 292 14.64 15.11 9.15
CA ASN A 292 16.00 15.10 8.63
C ASN A 292 16.03 15.51 7.15
N VAL A 293 16.06 16.82 6.90
CA VAL A 293 16.07 17.37 5.54
C VAL A 293 17.27 16.90 4.73
N LYS A 294 18.47 16.84 5.34
CA LYS A 294 19.70 16.45 4.61
C LYS A 294 19.58 15.05 4.06
N LYS A 295 19.16 14.08 4.90
CA LYS A 295 18.97 12.70 4.48
C LYS A 295 17.82 12.59 3.47
N SER A 296 16.69 13.25 3.73
CA SER A 296 15.52 13.23 2.83
C SER A 296 15.85 13.70 1.41
N LEU A 297 16.69 14.73 1.26
CA LEU A 297 17.19 15.17 -0.04
C LEU A 297 18.20 14.18 -0.65
N ALA A 298 19.11 13.63 0.16
CA ALA A 298 20.14 12.70 -0.30
C ALA A 298 19.56 11.39 -0.85
N VAL A 299 18.52 10.86 -0.21
CA VAL A 299 17.81 9.65 -0.66
C VAL A 299 16.69 9.93 -1.65
N LYS A 300 16.51 11.19 -2.07
CA LYS A 300 15.47 11.64 -3.01
C LYS A 300 14.04 11.37 -2.55
N PHE A 301 13.81 11.32 -1.24
CA PHE A 301 12.45 11.29 -0.67
C PHE A 301 11.73 12.63 -0.89
N SER A 302 12.47 13.73 -0.80
CA SER A 302 11.97 15.08 -1.09
C SER A 302 12.90 15.78 -2.07
N PHE A 303 12.36 16.77 -2.79
CA PHE A 303 13.09 17.57 -3.76
C PHE A 303 13.08 19.04 -3.36
N LEU A 304 14.06 19.81 -3.85
CA LEU A 304 14.07 21.26 -3.69
C LEU A 304 13.00 21.88 -4.60
N GLY A 305 12.22 22.80 -4.04
CA GLY A 305 11.33 23.65 -4.83
C GLY A 305 12.12 24.56 -5.77
N ARG A 306 11.44 25.10 -6.79
CA ARG A 306 12.03 26.10 -7.69
C ARG A 306 12.53 27.29 -6.86
N ASN A 307 13.78 27.70 -7.10
CA ASN A 307 14.42 28.84 -6.44
C ASN A 307 14.58 28.70 -4.91
N VAL A 308 14.51 27.48 -4.36
CA VAL A 308 14.76 27.22 -2.93
C VAL A 308 16.14 26.59 -2.75
N THR A 309 16.96 27.16 -1.87
CA THR A 309 18.27 26.60 -1.51
C THR A 309 18.14 25.57 -0.38
N VAL A 310 19.11 24.65 -0.29
CA VAL A 310 19.18 23.68 0.82
C VAL A 310 19.19 24.38 2.18
N GLN A 311 19.90 25.50 2.32
CA GLN A 311 19.96 26.26 3.57
C GLN A 311 18.61 26.85 3.96
N GLN A 312 17.84 27.36 2.98
CA GLN A 312 16.49 27.86 3.23
C GLN A 312 15.56 26.73 3.70
N MET A 313 15.62 25.56 3.06
CA MET A 313 14.82 24.39 3.47
C MET A 313 15.22 23.89 4.87
N LEU A 314 16.52 23.81 5.17
CA LEU A 314 17.01 23.46 6.52
C LEU A 314 16.50 24.44 7.59
N LYS A 315 16.50 25.75 7.28
CA LYS A 315 15.98 26.78 8.19
C LYS A 315 14.47 26.63 8.40
N LEU A 316 13.71 26.38 7.33
CA LEU A 316 12.25 26.22 7.37
C LEU A 316 11.82 25.00 8.18
N HIS A 317 12.57 23.90 8.09
CA HIS A 317 12.27 22.62 8.75
C HIS A 317 13.05 22.41 10.05
N ARG A 318 13.70 23.45 10.59
CA ARG A 318 14.52 23.34 11.80
C ARG A 318 13.69 22.83 12.98
N LEU A 319 14.13 21.73 13.58
CA LEU A 319 13.58 21.08 14.76
C LEU A 319 14.73 20.58 15.66
N PRO A 320 14.45 20.20 16.92
CA PRO A 320 15.39 19.42 17.73
C PRO A 320 15.81 18.11 17.02
N GLU A 321 16.93 17.55 17.44
CA GLU A 321 17.40 16.26 16.91
C GLU A 321 16.38 15.15 17.21
N SER A 322 16.26 14.22 16.26
CA SER A 322 15.29 13.12 16.26
C SER A 322 15.93 11.91 15.60
N ASP A 323 15.64 10.72 16.12
CA ASP A 323 16.09 9.44 15.54
C ASP A 323 15.28 9.05 14.29
N PHE A 324 14.20 9.78 14.01
CA PHE A 324 13.36 9.63 12.80
C PHE A 324 13.67 10.68 11.75
N ASP A 325 13.56 10.31 10.47
CA ASP A 325 13.85 11.19 9.33
C ASP A 325 12.63 11.95 8.80
N VAL A 326 11.45 11.33 8.84
CA VAL A 326 10.19 11.87 8.33
C VAL A 326 9.07 11.43 9.25
N PHE A 327 8.13 12.32 9.55
CA PHE A 327 6.86 12.00 10.20
C PHE A 327 5.75 11.99 9.14
N ASN A 328 5.05 10.87 9.01
CA ASN A 328 3.94 10.70 8.07
C ASN A 328 2.61 10.85 8.80
N ALA A 329 1.65 11.50 8.16
CA ALA A 329 0.28 11.63 8.65
C ALA A 329 -0.71 11.51 7.49
N LEU A 330 -1.92 11.06 7.78
CA LEU A 330 -3.05 11.18 6.85
C LEU A 330 -3.85 12.44 7.16
N ASP A 331 -4.61 12.92 6.18
CA ASP A 331 -5.52 14.06 6.33
C ASP A 331 -6.89 13.68 6.96
N ILE A 332 -6.89 12.63 7.79
CA ILE A 332 -8.04 12.14 8.55
C ILE A 332 -8.22 12.88 9.88
N MET A 333 -9.36 12.67 10.54
CA MET A 333 -9.71 13.35 11.80
C MET A 333 -9.48 14.88 11.68
N ASP A 334 -8.98 15.52 12.72
CA ASP A 334 -8.69 16.95 12.75
C ASP A 334 -7.27 17.28 12.26
N ASN A 335 -6.58 16.36 11.58
CA ASN A 335 -5.17 16.55 11.22
C ASN A 335 -4.94 17.80 10.34
N LYS A 336 -5.90 18.11 9.46
CA LYS A 336 -5.86 19.31 8.60
C LYS A 336 -5.70 20.62 9.40
N GLU A 337 -6.12 20.65 10.67
CA GLU A 337 -5.99 21.85 11.50
C GLU A 337 -4.54 22.21 11.83
N PHE A 338 -3.62 21.24 11.78
CA PHE A 338 -2.22 21.43 12.16
C PHE A 338 -1.20 21.11 11.05
N LEU A 339 -1.55 20.32 10.03
CA LEU A 339 -0.60 19.85 9.01
C LEU A 339 0.20 21.02 8.38
N GLU A 340 -0.48 22.02 7.82
CA GLU A 340 0.19 23.17 7.21
C GLU A 340 0.92 24.05 8.23
N LYS A 341 0.32 24.27 9.42
CA LYS A 341 0.91 25.07 10.50
C LYS A 341 2.24 24.48 10.95
N LEU A 342 2.29 23.15 11.07
CA LEU A 342 3.47 22.36 11.42
C LEU A 342 4.34 22.01 10.22
N LYS A 343 4.09 22.62 9.05
CA LYS A 343 4.95 22.52 7.86
C LYS A 343 5.09 21.08 7.35
N PHE A 344 3.99 20.33 7.39
CA PHE A 344 3.83 19.13 6.56
C PHE A 344 3.63 19.56 5.10
N GLY A 345 4.16 18.77 4.17
CA GLY A 345 3.87 18.87 2.75
C GLY A 345 2.94 17.74 2.30
N GLU A 346 2.07 18.02 1.32
CA GLU A 346 1.27 16.99 0.68
C GLU A 346 2.17 15.97 -0.02
N GLY A 347 1.93 14.69 0.24
CA GLY A 347 2.52 13.59 -0.51
C GLY A 347 1.80 13.36 -1.84
N ASP A 348 2.45 12.61 -2.72
CA ASP A 348 1.86 12.08 -3.95
C ASP A 348 0.97 10.86 -3.70
N GLY A 349 1.22 10.13 -2.61
CA GLY A 349 0.48 8.96 -2.19
C GLY A 349 -0.94 9.27 -1.70
N ASN A 350 -1.94 8.67 -2.36
CA ASN A 350 -3.28 8.55 -1.80
C ASN A 350 -3.44 7.21 -1.09
N ILE A 351 -4.31 7.17 -0.09
CA ILE A 351 -4.78 5.94 0.55
C ILE A 351 -6.30 5.96 0.61
N GLN A 352 -6.91 4.91 0.12
CA GLN A 352 -8.36 4.78 0.09
C GLN A 352 -8.78 3.77 1.16
N TYR A 353 -9.85 4.08 1.89
CA TYR A 353 -10.51 3.16 2.81
C TYR A 353 -11.63 2.43 2.09
N TYR A 354 -11.78 1.14 2.38
CA TYR A 354 -12.79 0.26 1.81
C TYR A 354 -13.46 -0.54 2.92
N ILE A 355 -14.74 -0.87 2.70
CA ILE A 355 -15.48 -1.79 3.57
C ILE A 355 -16.10 -2.88 2.71
N TYR A 356 -15.65 -4.11 2.89
CA TYR A 356 -16.18 -5.29 2.22
C TYR A 356 -17.59 -5.62 2.74
N ASN A 357 -18.49 -5.99 1.83
CA ASN A 357 -19.89 -6.32 2.12
C ASN A 357 -20.63 -5.23 2.91
N TRP A 358 -20.34 -3.97 2.61
CA TRP A 358 -21.01 -2.83 3.23
C TRP A 358 -21.17 -1.70 2.22
N LYS A 359 -22.34 -1.08 2.20
CA LYS A 359 -22.63 0.11 1.42
C LYS A 359 -22.89 1.28 2.37
N CYS A 360 -22.25 2.40 2.10
CA CYS A 360 -22.49 3.66 2.80
C CYS A 360 -22.12 4.84 1.87
N PRO A 361 -22.62 6.06 2.14
CA PRO A 361 -22.16 7.26 1.45
C PRO A 361 -20.66 7.49 1.66
N LEU A 362 -20.01 8.16 0.71
CA LEU A 362 -18.61 8.53 0.80
C LEU A 362 -18.36 9.34 2.08
N ILE A 363 -17.46 8.85 2.92
CA ILE A 363 -17.09 9.44 4.20
C ILE A 363 -15.96 10.45 3.94
N PRO A 364 -16.13 11.74 4.30
CA PRO A 364 -15.05 12.72 4.24
C PRO A 364 -13.86 12.30 5.11
N ALA A 365 -12.63 12.61 4.69
CA ALA A 365 -11.42 12.18 5.40
C ALA A 365 -11.43 12.62 6.87
N GLU A 366 -11.89 13.83 7.16
CA GLU A 366 -12.02 14.39 8.51
C GLU A 366 -13.02 13.64 9.42
N LYS A 367 -13.84 12.76 8.85
CA LYS A 367 -14.77 11.89 9.59
C LYS A 367 -14.26 10.46 9.74
N VAL A 368 -13.10 10.13 9.15
CA VAL A 368 -12.41 8.87 9.38
C VAL A 368 -11.61 8.96 10.67
N ALA A 369 -11.87 8.03 11.58
CA ALA A 369 -11.17 7.92 12.86
C ALA A 369 -10.48 6.55 13.04
N LEU A 370 -10.21 5.85 11.94
CA LEU A 370 -9.49 4.58 11.89
C LEU A 370 -8.08 4.83 11.36
N VAL A 371 -7.08 4.26 12.02
CA VAL A 371 -5.68 4.24 11.57
C VAL A 371 -5.25 2.78 11.44
N LEU A 372 -4.88 2.37 10.23
CA LEU A 372 -4.35 1.03 9.95
C LEU A 372 -2.81 1.07 9.87
N GLN A 373 -2.17 -0.05 10.20
CA GLN A 373 -0.71 -0.22 10.29
C GLN A 373 0.01 -0.28 8.95
#